data_AF-W1Y921-F1
#
_entry.id   AF-W1Y921-F1
#
_cell.length_a   1.000
_cell.length_b   1.000
_cell.length_c   1.000
_cell.angle_alpha   90.00
_cell.angle_beta   90.00
_cell.angle_gamma   90.00
#
_symmetry.space_group_name_H-M   'P 1'
#
loop_
_entity.id
_entity.type
_entity.pdbx_description
1 polymer ?
#
loop_
_entity_poly.entity_id
_entity_poly.type
_entity_poly.pdbx_seq_one_letter_code
_entity_poly.pdbx_strand_id
1 'polypeptide(L)' 'LSTQCGFASTEEGNVITEAQQWAKLAYVKSIIDEVWQ' A
#
# COMPACT_ATOMS: atom_id res chain seq x y z
N LEU A 1 -1.09 -9.44 8.01
CA LEU A 1 -0.82 -8.90 6.66
C LEU A 1 0.41 -8.00 6.77
N SER A 2 1.62 -8.55 6.61
CA SER A 2 2.82 -7.74 6.39
C SER A 2 2.91 -7.56 4.88
N THR A 3 3.03 -6.32 4.39
CA THR A 3 3.34 -6.11 2.97
C THR A 3 4.68 -6.78 2.72
N GLN A 4 4.68 -7.89 1.98
CA GLN A 4 5.92 -8.50 1.55
C GLN A 4 6.72 -7.41 0.84
N CYS A 5 7.94 -7.20 1.34
CA CYS A 5 8.80 -6.07 1.02
C CYS A 5 8.23 -4.71 1.48
N GLY A 6 8.99 -3.99 2.31
CA GLY A 6 8.70 -2.60 2.61
C GLY A 6 8.53 -1.81 1.31
N PHE A 7 7.77 -0.71 1.37
CA PHE A 7 7.44 0.09 0.19
C PHE A 7 8.62 0.45 -0.73
N ALA A 8 9.87 0.36 -0.28
CA ALA A 8 11.06 0.43 -1.13
C ALA A 8 11.78 -0.93 -1.17
N SER A 9 12.05 -1.47 -2.36
CA SER A 9 12.81 -2.72 -2.54
C SER A 9 13.88 -2.66 -3.62
N THR A 10 14.30 -1.46 -4.01
CA THR A 10 15.47 -1.22 -4.88
C THR A 10 16.19 0.06 -4.45
N GLU A 11 17.41 0.28 -4.96
CA GLU A 11 18.23 1.50 -4.77
C GLU A 11 17.46 2.77 -5.18
N GLU A 12 16.56 2.65 -6.16
CA GLU A 12 15.75 3.74 -6.72
C GLU A 12 14.50 4.07 -5.90
N GLY A 13 14.10 3.21 -4.95
CA GLY A 13 12.89 3.39 -4.13
C GLY A 13 11.57 3.40 -4.92
N ASN A 14 10.43 3.24 -4.23
CA ASN A 14 9.14 3.63 -4.83
C ASN A 14 9.03 5.15 -4.70
N VAL A 15 9.51 5.89 -5.70
CA VAL A 15 9.22 7.32 -5.82
C VAL A 15 7.74 7.48 -6.14
N ILE A 16 6.92 7.52 -5.08
CA ILE A 16 5.49 7.76 -5.15
C ILE A 16 5.14 9.01 -4.36
N THR A 17 4.24 9.82 -4.91
CA THR A 17 3.71 11.01 -4.23
C THR A 17 2.99 10.62 -2.95
N GLU A 18 2.88 11.55 -2.00
CA GLU A 18 2.12 11.34 -0.76
C GLU A 18 0.67 10.91 -1.06
N ALA A 19 0.03 11.51 -2.07
CA ALA A 19 -1.31 11.13 -2.51
C ALA A 19 -1.39 9.65 -2.95
N GLN A 20 -0.37 9.15 -3.65
CA GLN A 20 -0.29 7.74 -4.04
C GLN A 20 -0.09 6.81 -2.83
N GLN A 21 0.59 7.26 -1.77
CA GLN A 21 0.72 6.49 -0.53
C GLN A 21 -0.65 6.33 0.15
N TRP A 22 -1.40 7.43 0.29
CA TRP A 22 -2.75 7.41 0.87
C TRP A 22 -3.74 6.59 0.03
N ALA A 23 -3.64 6.66 -1.30
CA ALA A 23 -4.47 5.83 -2.19
C ALA A 23 -4.26 4.33 -1.95
N LYS A 24 -3.02 3.91 -1.68
CA LYS A 24 -2.72 2.51 -1.36
C LYS A 24 -3.32 2.08 -0.02
N LEU A 25 -3.29 2.93 1.01
CA LEU A 25 -3.93 2.63 2.29
C LEU A 25 -5.46 2.51 2.15
N ALA A 26 -6.08 3.41 1.37
CA ALA A 26 -7.51 3.33 1.07
C ALA A 26 -7.87 2.01 0.35
N TYR A 27 -7.04 1.58 -0.60
CA TYR A 27 -7.23 0.32 -1.29
C TYR A 27 -7.10 -0.91 -0.38
N VAL A 28 -6.13 -0.93 0.53
CA VAL A 28 -6.03 -2.00 1.54
C VAL A 28 -7.27 -2.04 2.42
N LYS A 29 -7.77 -0.87 2.86
CA LYS A 29 -9.01 -0.79 3.63
C LYS A 29 -10.21 -1.35 2.86
N SER A 30 -10.36 -1.03 1.56
CA SER A 30 -11.49 -1.54 0.79
C SER A 30 -11.48 -3.07 0.67
N ILE A 31 -10.30 -3.69 0.55
CA ILE A 31 -10.17 -5.17 0.53
C ILE A 31 -10.56 -5.76 1.88
N ILE A 32 -10.13 -5.14 2.99
CA ILE A 32 -10.51 -5.58 4.33
C ILE A 32 -12.04 -5.51 4.48
N ASP A 33 -12.64 -4.40 4.06
CA ASP A 33 -14.08 -4.20 4.12
C ASP A 33 -14.84 -5.18 3.20
N GLU A 34 -14.25 -5.65 2.10
CA GLU A 34 -14.85 -6.67 1.21
C GLU A 34 -14.81 -8.07 1.83
N VAL A 35 -13.66 -8.47 2.37
CA VAL A 35 -13.44 -9.86 2.80
C VAL A 35 -14.01 -10.15 4.20
N TRP A 36 -14.15 -9.15 5.07
CA TRP A 36 -14.61 -9.30 6.46
C TRP A 36 -16.06 -8.83 6.71
N GLN A 37 -16.93 -8.83 5.69
CA GLN A 37 -18.39 -8.61 5.85
C GLN A 37 -19.11 -9.86 6.37
#